data_AF-A0A0A1U5D4-F1
#
_entry.id   AF-A0A0A1U5D4-F1
#
_cell.length_a   1.000
_cell.length_b   1.000
_cell.length_c   1.000
_cell.angle_alpha   90.00
_cell.angle_beta   90.00
_cell.angle_gamma   90.00
#
_symmetry.space_group_name_H-M   'P 1'
#
loop_
_entity.id
_entity.type
_entity.pdbx_description
1 polymer ?
#
loop_
_entity_poly.entity_id
_entity_poly.type
_entity_poly.pdbx_seq_one_letter_code
_entity_poly.pdbx_strand_id
1 'polypeptide(L)'
;MFSVITTLLVILSNGVYLQSSETLVDPLCMTDLVVVNMNSSSVNVRDYTICYDKIQDYEHKVYGYDIQSLCFVHPDFFIVNKSTLFLNRCGEWLQIVGPSENVVNCMIAGSADISTEGSTFAIERRTIGVYSSLYKRLTSGVDNVNNYLTQVSVFEVAFDLGIPVSLYVINRTQSTVAFQFIDHNKPAEKIGIEYKNVVTSYRKNIDDTFVIPLINDYVNVQMVSFDDEKIRFLAVNFSKIDMATAAVRYVAVNTKPCKYIADTQVFDSSKVVEDKLIFQKWQVWTINEKQEGRMFEWGNNNVSFVAEGGNLTLCFAYANAFRIQKDFKEMKVVFDVDGDYEFLITHVLHDTSLTTLNLSTISLIQANLPTQYLRVNGGKTIEMKIAFNLKTLQFSNVITITQKFSKGAHVVLKNSDKCNSTSLDCLFTECSITNESYYTGPSPFLKGCEPFCGVCRDGFVCSSQGFCIKEPSNNNRDGGSIVTIIVFIFVLIVVL
;
A
#
# COMPACT_ATOMS: atom_id res chain seq x y z
N MET A 1 -35.59 -53.99 -49.28
CA MET A 1 -36.25 -52.70 -49.57
C MET A 1 -35.61 -51.67 -48.66
N PHE A 2 -34.54 -51.01 -49.16
CA PHE A 2 -34.53 -49.59 -49.55
C PHE A 2 -34.87 -48.67 -48.36
N SER A 3 -34.14 -47.61 -47.99
CA SER A 3 -32.96 -46.88 -48.48
C SER A 3 -32.94 -45.60 -47.60
N VAL A 4 -31.86 -45.12 -46.99
CA VAL A 4 -30.95 -44.02 -47.42
C VAL A 4 -30.44 -43.46 -46.06
N ILE A 5 -29.18 -43.64 -45.66
CA ILE A 5 -27.95 -42.91 -46.04
C ILE A 5 -27.76 -41.57 -45.28
N THR A 6 -26.73 -41.61 -44.41
CA THR A 6 -25.76 -40.58 -43.97
C THR A 6 -26.23 -39.25 -43.36
N THR A 7 -25.68 -38.97 -42.18
CA THR A 7 -25.07 -37.65 -41.95
C THR A 7 -23.78 -37.81 -41.13
N LEU A 8 -22.69 -37.29 -41.71
CA LEU A 8 -21.36 -37.07 -41.15
C LEU A 8 -21.43 -36.49 -39.73
N LEU A 9 -20.67 -37.05 -38.79
CA LEU A 9 -20.24 -36.35 -37.58
C LEU A 9 -18.75 -36.02 -37.73
N VAL A 10 -18.52 -34.80 -38.21
CA VAL A 10 -17.22 -34.13 -38.27
C VAL A 10 -16.72 -33.95 -36.85
N ILE A 11 -15.57 -34.56 -36.55
CA ILE A 11 -14.78 -34.31 -35.35
C ILE A 11 -14.23 -32.89 -35.48
N LEU A 12 -14.94 -31.92 -34.92
CA LEU A 12 -14.39 -30.59 -34.65
C LEU A 12 -13.49 -30.68 -33.42
N SER A 13 -12.20 -30.76 -33.69
CA SER A 13 -11.12 -30.45 -32.76
C SER A 13 -11.24 -28.99 -32.31
N ASN A 14 -12.06 -28.74 -31.29
CA ASN A 14 -11.94 -27.51 -30.52
C ASN A 14 -10.74 -27.66 -29.59
N GLY A 15 -9.58 -27.21 -30.09
CA GLY A 15 -8.47 -26.84 -29.24
C GLY A 15 -8.97 -25.80 -28.25
N VAL A 16 -9.14 -26.23 -27.01
CA VAL A 16 -9.31 -25.33 -25.88
C VAL A 16 -7.97 -24.61 -25.73
N TYR A 17 -7.85 -23.45 -26.38
CA TYR A 17 -6.89 -22.45 -25.96
C TYR A 17 -7.28 -22.07 -24.53
N LEU A 18 -6.55 -22.63 -23.57
CA LEU A 18 -6.43 -22.05 -22.23
C LEU A 18 -5.82 -20.67 -22.44
N GLN A 19 -6.68 -19.66 -22.65
CA GLN A 19 -6.32 -18.29 -22.30
C GLN A 19 -6.11 -18.29 -20.79
N SER A 20 -4.85 -18.31 -20.38
CA SER A 20 -4.48 -17.90 -19.03
C SER A 20 -4.96 -16.47 -18.87
N SER A 21 -6.13 -16.29 -18.26
CA SER A 21 -6.48 -15.04 -17.61
C SER A 21 -5.35 -14.78 -16.61
N GLU A 22 -4.42 -13.88 -16.95
CA GLU A 22 -3.43 -13.36 -15.99
C GLU A 22 -4.19 -12.63 -14.88
N THR A 23 -4.62 -13.37 -13.87
CA THR A 23 -5.20 -12.80 -12.66
C THR A 23 -4.07 -12.10 -11.92
N LEU A 24 -4.04 -10.77 -12.04
CA LEU A 24 -3.11 -9.92 -11.29
C LEU A 24 -3.35 -10.12 -9.78
N VAL A 25 -2.28 -10.40 -9.05
CA VAL A 25 -2.32 -10.56 -7.60
C VAL A 25 -2.35 -9.19 -6.93
N ASP A 26 -3.22 -8.99 -5.94
CA ASP A 26 -3.28 -7.76 -5.14
C ASP A 26 -2.15 -7.79 -4.08
N PRO A 27 -1.25 -6.79 -4.07
CA PRO A 27 -0.10 -6.77 -3.14
C PRO A 27 -0.49 -6.30 -1.74
N LEU A 28 0.31 -6.71 -0.74
CA LEU A 28 0.26 -6.15 0.61
C LEU A 28 1.07 -4.83 0.64
N CYS A 29 0.38 -3.71 0.46
CA CYS A 29 1.01 -2.38 0.44
C CYS A 29 1.29 -1.85 1.86
N MET A 30 2.55 -1.53 2.15
CA MET A 30 2.94 -0.81 3.36
C MET A 30 2.90 0.70 3.09
N THR A 31 2.19 1.49 3.90
CA THR A 31 1.94 2.92 3.65
C THR A 31 2.56 3.86 4.68
N ASP A 32 3.24 3.32 5.68
CA ASP A 32 3.83 4.06 6.80
C ASP A 32 5.32 4.38 6.61
N LEU A 33 5.87 4.07 5.43
CA LEU A 33 7.24 4.37 5.05
C LEU A 33 7.37 5.75 4.41
N VAL A 34 8.57 6.30 4.54
CA VAL A 34 8.99 7.52 3.84
C VAL A 34 10.22 7.22 2.99
N VAL A 35 10.33 7.92 1.87
CA VAL A 35 11.52 7.91 1.02
C VAL A 35 12.21 9.24 1.11
N VAL A 36 13.54 9.20 1.23
CA VAL A 36 14.40 10.38 1.24
C VAL A 36 15.36 10.42 0.06
N ASN A 37 15.61 11.63 -0.43
CA ASN A 37 16.66 11.88 -1.40
C ASN A 37 18.02 11.92 -0.68
N MET A 38 18.81 10.86 -0.78
CA MET A 38 20.12 10.76 -0.13
C MET A 38 21.14 11.78 -0.67
N ASN A 39 20.89 12.39 -1.83
CA ASN A 39 21.74 13.46 -2.36
C ASN A 39 21.40 14.85 -1.80
N SER A 40 20.38 14.98 -0.94
CA SER A 40 20.00 16.25 -0.33
C SER A 40 20.95 16.62 0.81
N SER A 41 21.31 17.90 0.90
CA SER A 41 22.09 18.44 2.03
C SER A 41 21.34 18.41 3.37
N SER A 42 20.02 18.21 3.36
CA SER A 42 19.17 18.12 4.55
C SER A 42 19.07 16.69 5.11
N VAL A 43 19.73 15.72 4.47
CA VAL A 43 19.72 14.32 4.87
C VAL A 43 21.11 13.96 5.40
N ASN A 44 21.16 13.40 6.61
CA ASN A 44 22.38 12.94 7.24
C ASN A 44 22.41 11.41 7.26
N VAL A 45 23.30 10.82 6.47
CA VAL A 45 23.57 9.39 6.43
C VAL A 45 24.72 9.10 7.39
N ARG A 46 24.43 8.47 8.53
CA ARG A 46 25.42 8.24 9.59
C ARG A 46 26.32 7.05 9.29
N ASP A 47 25.70 6.00 8.75
CA ASP A 47 26.37 4.77 8.35
C ASP A 47 25.62 4.15 7.17
N TYR A 48 26.34 3.41 6.33
CA TYR A 48 25.73 2.65 5.24
C TYR A 48 26.57 1.44 4.83
N THR A 49 25.90 0.42 4.33
CA THR A 49 26.52 -0.81 3.81
C THR A 49 26.19 -0.96 2.32
N ILE A 50 27.05 -1.66 1.59
CA ILE A 50 26.87 -1.95 0.16
C ILE A 50 26.91 -3.47 -0.03
N CYS A 51 25.91 -4.02 -0.71
CA CYS A 51 25.73 -5.45 -0.88
C CYS A 51 26.80 -6.13 -1.75
N TYR A 52 27.33 -5.40 -2.74
CA TYR A 52 28.14 -5.97 -3.82
C TYR A 52 29.54 -5.35 -3.91
N ASP A 53 30.01 -4.67 -2.87
CA ASP A 53 31.32 -4.00 -2.83
C ASP A 53 32.51 -4.95 -3.00
N LYS A 54 32.31 -6.26 -2.77
CA LYS A 54 33.30 -7.32 -2.99
C LYS A 54 33.46 -7.73 -4.46
N ILE A 55 32.54 -7.32 -5.34
CA ILE A 55 32.62 -7.57 -6.77
C ILE A 55 33.38 -6.39 -7.39
N GLN A 56 34.52 -6.68 -8.02
CA GLN A 56 35.26 -5.64 -8.75
C GLN A 56 34.37 -5.07 -9.87
N ASP A 57 34.25 -3.74 -9.93
CA ASP A 57 33.43 -3.04 -10.93
C ASP A 57 31.93 -3.36 -10.81
N TYR A 58 31.43 -3.52 -9.57
CA TYR A 58 30.03 -3.86 -9.31
C TYR A 58 29.04 -2.83 -9.86
N GLU A 59 29.45 -1.55 -9.95
CA GLU A 59 28.60 -0.46 -10.46
C GLU A 59 28.15 -0.69 -11.90
N HIS A 60 28.96 -1.38 -12.71
CA HIS A 60 28.66 -1.71 -14.11
C HIS A 60 28.30 -3.19 -14.35
N LYS A 61 28.61 -4.07 -13.39
CA LYS A 61 28.35 -5.51 -13.51
C LYS A 61 27.03 -5.95 -12.89
N VAL A 62 26.57 -5.26 -11.86
CA VAL A 62 25.28 -5.56 -11.21
C VAL A 62 24.23 -4.66 -11.84
N TYR A 63 23.25 -5.28 -12.50
CA TYR A 63 22.31 -4.56 -13.36
C TYR A 63 21.59 -3.42 -12.62
N GLY A 64 21.18 -3.65 -11.37
CA GLY A 64 20.53 -2.62 -10.55
C GLY A 64 21.38 -1.37 -10.33
N TYR A 65 22.71 -1.51 -10.25
CA TYR A 65 23.64 -0.37 -10.15
C TYR A 65 23.81 0.31 -11.50
N ASP A 66 23.95 -0.47 -12.58
CA ASP A 66 24.16 0.06 -13.92
C ASP A 66 22.96 0.93 -14.37
N ILE A 67 21.73 0.50 -14.06
CA ILE A 67 20.52 1.29 -14.32
C ILE A 67 20.22 2.34 -13.23
N GLN A 68 21.08 2.45 -12.22
CA GLN A 68 20.94 3.36 -11.08
C GLN A 68 19.59 3.25 -10.34
N SER A 69 19.01 2.05 -10.29
CA SER A 69 17.73 1.79 -9.63
C SER A 69 17.95 1.17 -8.26
N LEU A 70 18.51 1.96 -7.35
CA LEU A 70 19.01 1.52 -6.04
C LEU A 70 18.19 2.12 -4.90
N CYS A 71 17.96 1.32 -3.86
CA CYS A 71 17.43 1.78 -2.59
C CYS A 71 18.19 1.18 -1.41
N PHE A 72 18.20 1.94 -0.31
CA PHE A 72 18.83 1.59 0.95
C PHE A 72 17.77 1.56 2.04
N VAL A 73 17.66 0.44 2.73
CA VAL A 73 16.71 0.27 3.84
C VAL A 73 17.44 0.46 5.18
N HIS A 74 16.70 0.73 6.25
CA HIS A 74 17.32 0.81 7.57
C HIS A 74 17.98 -0.52 7.97
N PRO A 75 19.14 -0.52 8.69
CA PRO A 75 19.83 -1.75 9.12
C PRO A 75 18.93 -2.79 9.80
N ASP A 76 18.01 -2.35 10.67
CA ASP A 76 17.02 -3.22 11.34
C ASP A 76 16.09 -4.01 10.39
N PHE A 77 15.87 -3.50 9.17
CA PHE A 77 15.02 -4.14 8.16
C PHE A 77 15.81 -4.78 7.02
N PHE A 78 17.13 -4.57 6.99
CA PHE A 78 18.03 -5.17 6.01
C PHE A 78 18.23 -6.68 6.22
N ILE A 79 18.12 -7.14 7.47
CA ILE A 79 18.20 -8.56 7.83
C ILE A 79 16.80 -9.10 8.14
N VAL A 80 16.39 -10.12 7.41
CA VAL A 80 15.17 -10.89 7.66
C VAL A 80 15.49 -12.06 8.59
N ASN A 81 14.80 -12.10 9.72
CA ASN A 81 14.84 -13.23 10.64
C ASN A 81 13.81 -14.27 10.20
N LYS A 82 14.26 -15.35 9.56
CA LYS A 82 13.40 -16.46 9.11
C LYS A 82 13.79 -17.74 9.85
N SER A 83 12.99 -18.12 10.85
CA SER A 83 13.29 -19.26 11.74
C SER A 83 14.64 -19.05 12.44
N THR A 84 15.62 -19.92 12.20
CA THR A 84 16.99 -19.79 12.74
C THR A 84 17.96 -19.10 11.77
N LEU A 85 17.47 -18.55 10.66
CA LEU A 85 18.29 -17.94 9.61
C LEU A 85 18.20 -16.41 9.67
N PHE A 86 19.36 -15.79 9.50
CA PHE A 86 19.53 -14.35 9.30
C PHE A 86 19.85 -14.15 7.83
N LEU A 87 18.90 -13.62 7.07
CA LEU A 87 19.02 -13.48 5.62
C LEU A 87 19.03 -11.99 5.29
N ASN A 88 20.12 -11.48 4.74
CA ASN A 88 20.09 -10.14 4.21
C ASN A 88 19.22 -10.07 2.95
N ARG A 89 18.72 -8.88 2.66
CA ARG A 89 17.86 -8.55 1.52
C ARG A 89 18.62 -8.09 0.27
N CYS A 90 19.94 -8.36 0.16
CA CYS A 90 20.71 -7.92 -0.99
C CYS A 90 20.10 -8.43 -2.31
N GLY A 91 19.95 -7.52 -3.27
CA GLY A 91 19.40 -7.83 -4.59
C GLY A 91 17.89 -8.08 -4.63
N GLU A 92 17.18 -7.92 -3.50
CA GLU A 92 15.73 -7.92 -3.46
C GLU A 92 15.18 -6.63 -4.08
N TRP A 93 14.01 -6.71 -4.73
CA TRP A 93 13.39 -5.56 -5.38
C TRP A 93 12.17 -5.06 -4.60
N LEU A 94 12.14 -3.76 -4.36
CA LEU A 94 10.99 -3.05 -3.81
C LEU A 94 10.30 -2.29 -4.91
N GLN A 95 8.98 -2.37 -4.95
CA GLN A 95 8.17 -1.44 -5.70
C GLN A 95 7.70 -0.33 -4.78
N ILE A 96 8.05 0.89 -5.14
CA ILE A 96 7.77 2.12 -4.41
C ILE A 96 6.85 2.99 -5.27
N VAL A 97 5.77 3.46 -4.65
CA VAL A 97 4.80 4.37 -5.28
C VAL A 97 4.65 5.61 -4.40
N GLY A 98 5.03 6.76 -4.96
CA GLY A 98 4.92 8.06 -4.29
C GLY A 98 3.73 8.89 -4.77
N PRO A 99 3.65 10.17 -4.37
CA PRO A 99 2.55 11.08 -4.71
C PRO A 99 2.31 11.28 -6.21
N SER A 100 3.34 11.07 -7.05
CA SER A 100 3.20 11.09 -8.51
C SER A 100 2.39 9.94 -9.09
N GLU A 101 2.22 8.88 -8.29
CA GLU A 101 1.70 7.57 -8.67
C GLU A 101 2.57 6.83 -9.71
N ASN A 102 3.76 7.35 -10.00
CA ASN A 102 4.74 6.62 -10.80
C ASN A 102 5.26 5.44 -10.00
N VAL A 103 5.26 4.28 -10.65
CA VAL A 103 5.84 3.06 -10.11
C VAL A 103 7.36 3.12 -10.29
N VAL A 104 8.09 2.96 -9.18
CA VAL A 104 9.55 2.85 -9.16
C VAL A 104 9.92 1.51 -8.55
N ASN A 105 10.60 0.66 -9.32
CA ASN A 105 11.19 -0.57 -8.79
C ASN A 105 12.65 -0.31 -8.49
N CYS A 106 13.08 -0.49 -7.24
CA CYS A 106 14.48 -0.31 -6.82
C CYS A 106 15.01 -1.61 -6.21
N MET A 107 16.28 -1.87 -6.45
CA MET A 107 17.01 -2.97 -5.83
C MET A 107 17.53 -2.53 -4.48
N ILE A 108 17.36 -3.34 -3.44
CA ILE A 108 18.01 -3.15 -2.15
C ILE A 108 19.52 -3.36 -2.36
N ALA A 109 20.23 -2.23 -2.38
CA ALA A 109 21.66 -2.12 -2.64
C ALA A 109 22.50 -2.23 -1.35
N GLY A 110 21.83 -2.18 -0.20
CA GLY A 110 22.44 -2.21 1.12
C GLY A 110 21.54 -1.58 2.17
N SER A 111 22.14 -1.24 3.30
CA SER A 111 21.46 -0.54 4.39
C SER A 111 21.99 0.87 4.59
N ALA A 112 21.18 1.77 5.13
CA ALA A 112 21.64 3.11 5.54
C ALA A 112 20.92 3.57 6.83
N ASP A 113 21.68 4.05 7.81
CA ASP A 113 21.15 4.79 8.97
C ASP A 113 20.99 6.26 8.57
N ILE A 114 19.74 6.65 8.31
CA ILE A 114 19.39 7.94 7.74
C ILE A 114 18.61 8.75 8.76
N SER A 115 19.08 9.98 8.99
CA SER A 115 18.43 10.95 9.87
C SER A 115 18.13 12.26 9.15
N THR A 116 17.04 12.90 9.57
CA THR A 116 16.59 14.20 9.05
C THR A 116 16.23 15.12 10.21
N GLU A 117 16.11 16.41 9.95
CA GLU A 117 15.69 17.36 10.99
C GLU A 117 14.31 16.96 11.56
N GLY A 118 14.24 16.76 12.88
CA GLY A 118 13.00 16.39 13.57
C GLY A 118 12.58 14.92 13.44
N SER A 119 13.40 14.02 12.88
CA SER A 119 13.11 12.58 12.89
C SER A 119 13.35 11.95 14.26
N THR A 120 12.44 11.06 14.67
CA THR A 120 12.66 10.13 15.79
C THR A 120 13.27 8.83 15.26
N PHE A 121 13.89 8.03 16.13
CA PHE A 121 14.42 6.72 15.75
C PHE A 121 13.35 5.81 15.08
N ALA A 122 12.09 5.88 15.51
CA ALA A 122 11.03 5.08 14.90
C ALA A 122 10.68 5.52 13.47
N ILE A 123 10.88 6.80 13.15
CA ILE A 123 10.76 7.34 11.79
C ILE A 123 11.98 6.94 10.96
N GLU A 124 13.19 7.10 11.50
CA GLU A 124 14.45 6.73 10.84
C GLU A 124 14.44 5.25 10.41
N ARG A 125 13.91 4.37 11.28
CA ARG A 125 13.71 2.95 10.95
C ARG A 125 12.83 2.71 9.72
N ARG A 126 11.80 3.54 9.49
CA ARG A 126 10.85 3.40 8.37
C ARG A 126 11.25 4.24 7.14
N THR A 127 12.49 4.71 7.10
CA THR A 127 13.01 5.54 6.02
C THR A 127 13.75 4.69 4.99
N ILE A 128 13.41 4.88 3.72
CA ILE A 128 14.12 4.30 2.58
C ILE A 128 14.93 5.41 1.89
N GLY A 129 16.23 5.22 1.77
CA GLY A 129 17.10 6.09 1.00
C GLY A 129 17.07 5.75 -0.49
N VAL A 130 16.91 6.76 -1.34
CA VAL A 130 17.09 6.64 -2.80
C VAL A 130 17.88 7.82 -3.35
N TYR A 131 18.44 7.66 -4.54
CA TYR A 131 19.09 8.77 -5.25
C TYR A 131 18.07 9.73 -5.89
N SER A 132 18.54 10.93 -6.22
CA SER A 132 17.75 12.04 -6.75
C SER A 132 16.91 11.69 -7.99
N SER A 133 17.42 10.83 -8.88
CA SER A 133 16.71 10.39 -10.09
C SER A 133 15.42 9.63 -9.76
N LEU A 134 15.50 8.65 -8.85
CA LEU A 134 14.33 7.89 -8.39
C LEU A 134 13.40 8.74 -7.54
N TYR A 135 13.96 9.58 -6.67
CA TYR A 135 13.18 10.49 -5.85
C TYR A 135 12.30 11.42 -6.71
N LYS A 136 12.88 12.05 -7.75
CA LYS A 136 12.14 12.90 -8.69
C LYS A 136 11.04 12.14 -9.42
N ARG A 137 11.24 10.86 -9.75
CA ARG A 137 10.18 10.04 -10.35
C ARG A 137 9.01 9.86 -9.39
N LEU A 138 9.28 9.60 -8.11
CA LEU A 138 8.28 9.41 -7.06
C LEU A 138 7.45 10.68 -6.79
N THR A 139 8.07 11.85 -6.90
CA THR A 139 7.43 13.15 -6.61
C THR A 139 7.01 13.93 -7.86
N SER A 140 7.21 13.38 -9.07
CA SER A 140 7.07 14.09 -10.36
C SER A 140 7.97 15.31 -10.51
N GLY A 141 9.00 15.45 -9.67
CA GLY A 141 9.88 16.62 -9.67
C GLY A 141 9.14 17.92 -9.36
N VAL A 142 8.01 17.86 -8.65
CA VAL A 142 7.30 19.05 -8.19
C VAL A 142 8.27 19.86 -7.31
N ASP A 143 8.63 21.07 -7.78
CA ASP A 143 9.67 21.97 -7.25
C ASP A 143 9.29 22.51 -5.86
N ASN A 144 9.28 21.64 -4.85
CA ASN A 144 9.15 22.07 -3.47
C ASN A 144 10.54 22.41 -2.93
N VAL A 145 10.70 23.60 -2.36
CA VAL A 145 12.00 24.20 -1.96
C VAL A 145 12.77 23.30 -0.98
N ASN A 146 12.09 22.39 -0.29
CA ASN A 146 12.66 21.41 0.65
C ASN A 146 12.22 19.96 0.36
N ASN A 147 11.94 19.57 -0.88
CA ASN A 147 11.48 18.21 -1.23
C ASN A 147 12.62 17.20 -1.16
N TYR A 148 13.00 16.78 0.05
CA TYR A 148 13.97 15.71 0.26
C TYR A 148 13.36 14.49 0.94
N LEU A 149 12.10 14.55 1.35
CA LEU A 149 11.37 13.47 2.01
C LEU A 149 9.94 13.41 1.47
N THR A 150 9.42 12.21 1.20
CA THR A 150 8.03 12.02 0.81
C THR A 150 7.47 10.72 1.37
N GLN A 151 6.18 10.68 1.66
CA GLN A 151 5.50 9.43 2.02
C GLN A 151 5.37 8.54 0.78
N VAL A 152 5.49 7.24 0.96
CA VAL A 152 5.34 6.27 -0.12
C VAL A 152 4.52 5.06 0.31
N SER A 153 4.03 4.34 -0.68
CA SER A 153 3.55 2.97 -0.52
C SER A 153 4.57 2.00 -1.09
N VAL A 154 4.90 0.95 -0.35
CA VAL A 154 5.98 0.01 -0.67
C VAL A 154 5.46 -1.42 -0.63
N PHE A 155 5.94 -2.27 -1.53
CA PHE A 155 5.82 -3.72 -1.41
C PHE A 155 7.02 -4.44 -2.03
N GLU A 156 7.28 -5.65 -1.57
CA GLU A 156 8.32 -6.54 -2.11
C GLU A 156 7.84 -7.17 -3.43
N VAL A 157 8.65 -7.11 -4.48
CA VAL A 157 8.26 -7.58 -5.81
C VAL A 157 9.32 -8.48 -6.43
N ALA A 158 8.88 -9.55 -7.10
CA ALA A 158 9.75 -10.35 -7.97
C ALA A 158 9.85 -9.70 -9.36
N PHE A 159 10.48 -8.53 -9.44
CA PHE A 159 10.56 -7.73 -10.66
C PHE A 159 11.36 -8.44 -11.77
N ASP A 160 10.76 -8.62 -12.95
CA ASP A 160 11.46 -9.21 -14.09
C ASP A 160 12.49 -8.25 -14.69
N LEU A 161 13.77 -8.55 -14.51
CA LEU A 161 14.87 -7.75 -15.05
C LEU A 161 15.09 -7.96 -16.56
N GLY A 162 14.43 -8.94 -17.16
CA GLY A 162 14.69 -9.29 -18.56
C GLY A 162 16.01 -10.05 -18.78
N ILE A 163 16.85 -10.19 -17.75
CA ILE A 163 18.17 -10.84 -17.79
C ILE A 163 18.22 -12.08 -16.89
N PRO A 164 19.06 -13.09 -17.21
CA PRO A 164 19.26 -14.25 -16.35
C PRO A 164 20.16 -13.95 -15.15
N VAL A 165 19.97 -14.71 -14.08
CA VAL A 165 20.79 -14.61 -12.86
C VAL A 165 22.22 -15.06 -13.14
N SER A 166 23.19 -14.33 -12.58
CA SER A 166 24.60 -14.70 -12.65
C SER A 166 25.19 -15.01 -11.28
N LEU A 167 26.12 -15.94 -11.24
CA LEU A 167 26.99 -16.27 -10.12
C LEU A 167 28.34 -15.61 -10.39
N TYR A 168 28.87 -14.87 -9.42
CA TYR A 168 30.18 -14.22 -9.49
C TYR A 168 31.12 -14.74 -8.41
N VAL A 169 32.30 -15.21 -8.79
CA VAL A 169 33.33 -15.67 -7.85
C VAL A 169 34.09 -14.47 -7.28
N ILE A 170 34.02 -14.31 -5.97
CA ILE A 170 34.67 -13.20 -5.23
C ILE A 170 36.12 -13.55 -4.94
N ASN A 171 36.37 -14.74 -4.40
CA ASN A 171 37.71 -15.20 -4.09
C ASN A 171 37.86 -16.71 -4.17
N ARG A 172 39.11 -17.16 -4.32
CA ARG A 172 39.51 -18.56 -4.27
C ARG A 172 40.70 -18.72 -3.35
N THR A 173 40.61 -19.70 -2.46
CA THR A 173 41.74 -20.17 -1.68
C THR A 173 42.14 -21.56 -2.17
N GLN A 174 43.14 -22.17 -1.55
CA GLN A 174 43.52 -23.55 -1.88
C GLN A 174 42.44 -24.58 -1.52
N SER A 175 41.52 -24.26 -0.61
CA SER A 175 40.52 -25.19 -0.08
C SER A 175 39.08 -24.73 -0.22
N THR A 176 38.83 -23.46 -0.51
CA THR A 176 37.48 -22.88 -0.58
C THR A 176 37.33 -21.91 -1.74
N VAL A 177 36.08 -21.70 -2.14
CA VAL A 177 35.67 -20.64 -3.05
C VAL A 177 34.53 -19.85 -2.41
N ALA A 178 34.61 -18.52 -2.48
CA ALA A 178 33.51 -17.64 -2.11
C ALA A 178 32.91 -17.00 -3.36
N PHE A 179 31.59 -16.96 -3.43
CA PHE A 179 30.86 -16.36 -4.55
C PHE A 179 29.55 -15.72 -4.08
N GLN A 180 28.94 -14.93 -4.95
CA GLN A 180 27.67 -14.25 -4.72
C GLN A 180 26.82 -14.33 -5.98
N PHE A 181 25.50 -14.25 -5.83
CA PHE A 181 24.58 -14.13 -6.98
C PHE A 181 24.25 -12.68 -7.25
N ILE A 182 24.12 -12.33 -8.52
CA ILE A 182 23.70 -11.01 -9.00
C ILE A 182 22.53 -11.17 -9.97
N ASP A 183 21.79 -10.10 -10.18
CA ASP A 183 20.71 -10.00 -11.17
C ASP A 183 19.59 -11.02 -10.97
N HIS A 184 19.32 -11.38 -9.71
CA HIS A 184 18.15 -12.16 -9.34
C HIS A 184 16.96 -11.28 -9.00
N ASN A 185 15.78 -11.74 -9.40
CA ASN A 185 14.50 -11.13 -9.01
C ASN A 185 13.94 -11.70 -7.69
N LYS A 186 14.51 -12.79 -7.17
CA LYS A 186 14.21 -13.34 -5.83
C LYS A 186 15.52 -13.64 -5.09
N PRO A 187 15.68 -13.21 -3.83
CA PRO A 187 16.90 -13.44 -3.06
C PRO A 187 17.11 -14.93 -2.76
N ALA A 188 18.37 -15.36 -2.75
CA ALA A 188 18.73 -16.72 -2.33
C ALA A 188 18.63 -16.89 -0.81
N GLU A 189 17.98 -17.96 -0.37
CA GLU A 189 18.04 -18.44 1.02
C GLU A 189 19.29 -19.28 1.24
N LYS A 190 19.54 -20.20 0.30
CA LYS A 190 20.56 -21.23 0.39
C LYS A 190 20.97 -21.69 -1.00
N ILE A 191 22.01 -22.50 -1.05
CA ILE A 191 22.41 -23.20 -2.27
C ILE A 191 22.42 -24.71 -2.07
N GLY A 192 22.30 -25.44 -3.18
CA GLY A 192 22.63 -26.85 -3.29
C GLY A 192 23.76 -27.04 -4.29
N ILE A 193 24.84 -27.71 -3.89
CA ILE A 193 25.92 -28.11 -4.80
C ILE A 193 25.73 -29.58 -5.13
N GLU A 194 25.44 -29.87 -6.38
CA GLU A 194 25.33 -31.22 -6.90
C GLU A 194 26.67 -31.67 -7.46
N TYR A 195 27.28 -32.66 -6.80
CA TYR A 195 28.53 -33.27 -7.22
C TYR A 195 28.43 -34.78 -7.07
N LYS A 196 28.75 -35.53 -8.13
CA LYS A 196 28.68 -37.02 -8.16
C LYS A 196 27.33 -37.56 -7.66
N ASN A 197 26.23 -36.95 -8.12
CA ASN A 197 24.83 -37.28 -7.73
C ASN A 197 24.50 -37.07 -6.25
N VAL A 198 25.33 -36.32 -5.50
CA VAL A 198 25.04 -35.91 -4.12
C VAL A 198 24.82 -34.42 -4.10
N VAL A 199 23.71 -33.98 -3.50
CA VAL A 199 23.41 -32.56 -3.30
C VAL A 199 23.74 -32.18 -1.86
N THR A 200 24.75 -31.34 -1.70
CA THR A 200 25.12 -30.76 -0.39
C THR A 200 24.60 -29.33 -0.30
N SER A 201 23.85 -29.01 0.75
CA SER A 201 23.32 -27.66 0.94
C SER A 201 24.26 -26.79 1.77
N TYR A 202 24.41 -25.53 1.36
CA TYR A 202 25.16 -24.51 2.09
C TYR A 202 24.28 -23.28 2.33
N ARG A 203 24.49 -22.65 3.48
CA ARG A 203 23.76 -21.45 3.89
C ARG A 203 24.45 -20.18 3.39
N LYS A 204 23.65 -19.13 3.23
CA LYS A 204 24.15 -17.79 2.95
C LYS A 204 24.82 -17.20 4.20
N ASN A 205 25.94 -16.52 4.01
CA ASN A 205 26.56 -15.71 5.06
C ASN A 205 25.81 -14.36 5.22
N ILE A 206 26.07 -13.67 6.33
CA ILE A 206 25.46 -12.36 6.60
C ILE A 206 25.82 -11.33 5.52
N ASP A 207 26.99 -11.45 4.92
CA ASP A 207 27.52 -10.58 3.86
C ASP A 207 27.07 -10.98 2.44
N ASP A 208 26.00 -11.78 2.32
CA ASP A 208 25.41 -12.25 1.05
C ASP A 208 26.28 -13.22 0.24
N THR A 209 27.42 -13.64 0.79
CA THR A 209 28.30 -14.61 0.13
C THR A 209 27.95 -16.06 0.47
N PHE A 210 28.34 -16.96 -0.42
CA PHE A 210 28.36 -18.39 -0.18
C PHE A 210 29.81 -18.88 -0.21
N VAL A 211 30.18 -19.66 0.80
CA VAL A 211 31.51 -20.28 0.88
C VAL A 211 31.35 -21.79 0.85
N ILE A 212 32.01 -22.42 -0.13
CA ILE A 212 32.00 -23.89 -0.30
C ILE A 212 33.43 -24.41 -0.42
N PRO A 213 33.67 -25.71 -0.20
CA PRO A 213 34.93 -26.34 -0.54
C PRO A 213 35.26 -26.18 -2.03
N LEU A 214 36.53 -25.94 -2.36
CA LEU A 214 36.97 -25.88 -3.75
C LEU A 214 36.92 -27.28 -4.37
N ILE A 215 36.05 -27.45 -5.36
CA ILE A 215 35.92 -28.70 -6.12
C ILE A 215 36.58 -28.48 -7.48
N ASN A 216 37.72 -29.16 -7.72
CA ASN A 216 38.46 -29.14 -8.99
C ASN A 216 37.78 -29.98 -10.08
N ASP A 217 36.48 -29.79 -10.29
CA ASP A 217 35.66 -30.53 -11.25
C ASP A 217 34.42 -29.71 -11.63
N TYR A 218 33.62 -30.21 -12.58
CA TYR A 218 32.34 -29.63 -12.92
C TYR A 218 31.26 -30.03 -11.90
N VAL A 219 30.48 -29.04 -11.45
CA VAL A 219 29.35 -29.21 -10.52
C VAL A 219 28.11 -28.49 -11.06
N ASN A 220 26.93 -28.88 -10.59
CA ASN A 220 25.74 -28.03 -10.78
C ASN A 220 25.46 -27.25 -9.48
N VAL A 221 25.16 -25.97 -9.62
CA VAL A 221 24.79 -25.10 -8.50
C VAL A 221 23.29 -24.85 -8.57
N GLN A 222 22.59 -25.08 -7.47
CA GLN A 222 21.18 -24.78 -7.32
C GLN A 222 21.05 -23.56 -6.40
N MET A 223 20.65 -22.42 -6.94
CA MET A 223 20.21 -21.27 -6.15
C MET A 223 18.78 -21.55 -5.70
N VAL A 224 18.50 -21.44 -4.40
CA VAL A 224 17.18 -21.70 -3.84
C VAL A 224 16.65 -20.44 -3.19
N SER A 225 15.48 -19.97 -3.64
CA SER A 225 14.80 -18.78 -3.12
C SER A 225 14.03 -19.06 -1.82
N PHE A 226 13.40 -18.01 -1.26
CA PHE A 226 12.64 -18.09 -0.01
C PHE A 226 11.37 -18.95 -0.10
N ASP A 227 10.81 -19.11 -1.29
CA ASP A 227 9.64 -19.93 -1.62
C ASP A 227 10.02 -21.33 -2.15
N ASP A 228 11.29 -21.75 -1.98
CA ASP A 228 11.88 -23.02 -2.44
C ASP A 228 11.86 -23.22 -3.97
N GLU A 229 11.69 -22.15 -4.75
CA GLU A 229 11.98 -22.16 -6.19
C GLU A 229 13.49 -22.30 -6.42
N LYS A 230 13.86 -22.91 -7.57
CA LYS A 230 15.26 -23.31 -7.83
C LYS A 230 15.70 -22.88 -9.22
N ILE A 231 16.81 -22.15 -9.27
CA ILE A 231 17.56 -21.90 -10.51
C ILE A 231 18.80 -22.77 -10.52
N ARG A 232 19.08 -23.42 -11.65
CA ARG A 232 20.25 -24.28 -11.84
C ARG A 232 21.29 -23.64 -12.74
N PHE A 233 22.53 -23.60 -12.27
CA PHE A 233 23.72 -23.33 -13.05
C PHE A 233 24.38 -24.67 -13.35
N LEU A 234 24.48 -25.01 -14.63
CA LEU A 234 24.99 -26.32 -15.08
C LEU A 234 26.48 -26.25 -15.37
N ALA A 235 27.20 -27.33 -15.06
CA ALA A 235 28.61 -27.50 -15.41
C ALA A 235 29.51 -26.30 -15.00
N VAL A 236 29.37 -25.86 -13.75
CA VAL A 236 30.21 -24.83 -13.14
C VAL A 236 31.54 -25.44 -12.71
N ASN A 237 32.67 -24.84 -13.11
CA ASN A 237 34.00 -25.22 -12.64
C ASN A 237 34.63 -24.07 -11.85
N PHE A 238 34.47 -24.12 -10.52
CA PHE A 238 34.90 -23.05 -9.61
C PHE A 238 36.40 -22.77 -9.64
N SER A 239 37.23 -23.70 -10.13
CA SER A 239 38.68 -23.52 -10.23
C SER A 239 39.12 -22.73 -11.45
N LYS A 240 38.21 -22.49 -12.40
CA LYS A 240 38.53 -21.86 -13.69
C LYS A 240 37.67 -20.64 -14.00
N ILE A 241 36.40 -20.62 -13.58
CA ILE A 241 35.45 -19.61 -14.02
C ILE A 241 35.30 -18.51 -12.98
N ASP A 242 35.34 -17.24 -13.39
CA ASP A 242 35.03 -16.09 -12.53
C ASP A 242 33.54 -15.76 -12.48
N MET A 243 32.78 -16.20 -13.50
CA MET A 243 31.34 -15.97 -13.58
C MET A 243 30.65 -17.15 -14.27
N ALA A 244 29.41 -17.44 -13.88
CA ALA A 244 28.49 -18.32 -14.60
C ALA A 244 27.09 -17.71 -14.64
N THR A 245 26.38 -17.85 -15.75
CA THR A 245 25.01 -17.34 -15.91
C THR A 245 24.05 -18.49 -16.08
N ALA A 246 22.89 -18.42 -15.41
CA ALA A 246 21.86 -19.43 -15.56
C ALA A 246 21.14 -19.30 -16.91
N ALA A 247 20.57 -20.40 -17.41
CA ALA A 247 19.75 -20.37 -18.63
C ALA A 247 18.33 -19.84 -18.39
N VAL A 248 17.91 -19.74 -17.12
CA VAL A 248 16.55 -19.39 -16.71
C VAL A 248 16.57 -18.34 -15.61
N ARG A 249 15.43 -17.68 -15.41
CA ARG A 249 15.15 -16.76 -14.31
C ARG A 249 13.92 -17.23 -13.54
N TYR A 250 13.71 -16.72 -12.32
CA TYR A 250 12.47 -17.03 -11.60
C TYR A 250 11.28 -16.42 -12.34
N VAL A 251 10.15 -17.10 -12.27
CA VAL A 251 8.91 -16.60 -12.87
C VAL A 251 8.52 -15.33 -12.12
N ALA A 252 8.34 -14.25 -12.88
CA ALA A 252 7.84 -13.01 -12.32
C ALA A 252 6.35 -13.15 -12.01
N VAL A 253 5.93 -12.63 -10.87
CA VAL A 253 4.52 -12.56 -10.49
C VAL A 253 3.98 -11.23 -10.95
N ASN A 254 2.96 -11.24 -11.82
CA ASN A 254 2.32 -10.02 -12.28
C ASN A 254 1.41 -9.48 -11.15
N THR A 255 1.93 -8.53 -10.36
CA THR A 255 1.21 -7.89 -9.26
C THR A 255 0.61 -6.57 -9.71
N LYS A 256 -0.58 -6.22 -9.20
CA LYS A 256 -1.09 -4.85 -9.39
C LYS A 256 -0.18 -3.88 -8.65
N PRO A 257 0.11 -2.69 -9.19
CA PRO A 257 0.84 -1.68 -8.44
C PRO A 257 0.09 -1.24 -7.19
N CYS A 258 0.83 -0.95 -6.13
CA CYS A 258 0.27 -0.22 -4.99
C CYS A 258 -0.24 1.15 -5.42
N LYS A 259 -1.21 1.67 -4.67
CA LYS A 259 -1.63 3.06 -4.80
C LYS A 259 -0.98 3.87 -3.70
N TYR A 260 -0.60 5.10 -4.01
CA TYR A 260 -0.29 6.08 -2.99
C TYR A 260 -1.57 6.40 -2.21
N ILE A 261 -1.49 6.37 -0.88
CA ILE A 261 -2.62 6.64 0.00
C ILE A 261 -2.18 7.69 1.01
N ALA A 262 -2.69 8.92 0.85
CA ALA A 262 -2.60 9.95 1.89
C ALA A 262 -3.56 9.63 3.05
N ASP A 263 -3.29 10.18 4.23
CA ASP A 263 -4.17 9.97 5.38
C ASP A 263 -5.59 10.50 5.08
N THR A 264 -6.60 9.68 5.36
CA THR A 264 -8.01 10.03 5.13
C THR A 264 -8.58 10.86 6.27
N GLN A 265 -7.90 10.88 7.41
CA GLN A 265 -8.29 11.64 8.60
C GLN A 265 -7.36 12.83 8.79
N VAL A 266 -7.94 14.02 8.81
CA VAL A 266 -7.24 15.29 9.01
C VAL A 266 -6.93 15.53 10.50
N PHE A 267 -7.79 15.02 11.39
CA PHE A 267 -7.69 15.19 12.83
C PHE A 267 -8.50 14.09 13.53
N ASP A 268 -7.96 13.55 14.63
CA ASP A 268 -8.68 12.65 15.53
C ASP A 268 -8.34 13.01 17.00
N SER A 269 -9.30 13.62 17.70
CA SER A 269 -9.15 14.00 19.11
C SER A 269 -9.11 12.82 20.09
N SER A 270 -9.44 11.61 19.65
CA SER A 270 -9.48 10.41 20.49
C SER A 270 -8.16 9.64 20.53
N LYS A 271 -7.22 9.98 19.63
CA LYS A 271 -5.91 9.33 19.54
C LYS A 271 -4.83 10.10 20.29
N VAL A 272 -3.95 9.34 20.95
CA VAL A 272 -2.68 9.84 21.49
C VAL A 272 -1.81 10.33 20.32
N VAL A 273 -0.94 11.31 20.57
CA VAL A 273 0.07 11.83 19.63
C VAL A 273 0.72 10.66 18.87
N GLU A 274 0.38 10.50 17.59
CA GLU A 274 1.01 9.51 16.72
C GLU A 274 2.44 9.98 16.38
N ASP A 275 3.42 9.07 16.47
CA ASP A 275 4.80 9.30 16.05
C ASP A 275 4.90 9.29 14.51
N LYS A 276 4.36 10.36 13.93
CA LYS A 276 4.30 10.67 12.50
C LYS A 276 4.99 12.02 12.22
N LEU A 277 5.83 12.05 11.20
CA LEU A 277 6.36 13.29 10.65
C LEU A 277 5.26 14.18 10.09
N ILE A 278 5.57 15.47 9.96
CA ILE A 278 4.77 16.44 9.19
C ILE A 278 4.43 15.97 7.77
N PHE A 279 5.26 15.11 7.18
CA PHE A 279 5.08 14.56 5.84
C PHE A 279 4.14 13.36 5.76
N GLN A 280 3.60 12.91 6.89
CA GLN A 280 2.70 11.75 6.98
C GLN A 280 1.36 12.11 7.64
N LYS A 281 1.09 13.41 7.84
CA LYS A 281 -0.14 13.88 8.47
C LYS A 281 -0.57 15.23 7.91
N TRP A 282 -1.86 15.50 8.01
CA TRP A 282 -2.41 16.82 7.71
C TRP A 282 -2.02 17.82 8.79
N GLN A 283 -1.87 19.07 8.42
CA GLN A 283 -1.68 20.21 9.30
C GLN A 283 -2.91 21.09 9.22
N VAL A 284 -3.31 21.66 10.35
CA VAL A 284 -4.40 22.62 10.40
C VAL A 284 -3.82 23.97 10.77
N TRP A 285 -4.16 24.98 9.97
CA TRP A 285 -3.75 26.36 10.16
C TRP A 285 -4.96 27.28 10.16
N THR A 286 -4.82 28.43 10.81
CA THR A 286 -5.73 29.57 10.69
C THR A 286 -4.99 30.75 10.10
N ILE A 287 -5.63 31.49 9.21
CA ILE A 287 -5.13 32.76 8.67
C ILE A 287 -6.18 33.84 8.90
N ASN A 288 -5.81 34.90 9.61
CA ASN A 288 -6.68 36.05 9.86
C ASN A 288 -6.67 37.06 8.69
N GLU A 289 -7.47 38.13 8.80
CA GLU A 289 -7.52 39.20 7.77
C GLU A 289 -6.18 39.91 7.55
N LYS A 290 -5.28 39.90 8.55
CA LYS A 290 -3.93 40.45 8.45
C LYS A 290 -2.94 39.50 7.78
N GLN A 291 -3.40 38.35 7.30
CA GLN A 291 -2.58 37.30 6.70
C GLN A 291 -1.59 36.64 7.67
N GLU A 292 -1.86 36.72 8.97
CA GLU A 292 -1.05 36.06 10.00
C GLU A 292 -1.53 34.62 10.17
N GLY A 293 -0.62 33.66 9.97
CA GLY A 293 -0.87 32.23 10.07
C GLY A 293 -0.56 31.64 11.44
N ARG A 294 -1.47 30.83 12.01
CA ARG A 294 -1.23 30.05 13.23
C ARG A 294 -1.53 28.57 13.00
N MET A 295 -0.56 27.70 13.26
CA MET A 295 -0.73 26.25 13.20
C MET A 295 -1.33 25.71 14.50
N PHE A 296 -2.14 24.66 14.40
CA PHE A 296 -2.57 23.85 15.54
C PHE A 296 -1.63 22.66 15.74
N GLU A 297 -1.21 22.44 16.99
CA GLU A 297 -0.39 21.29 17.34
C GLU A 297 -1.23 20.00 17.38
N TRP A 298 -0.69 18.93 16.81
CA TRP A 298 -1.32 17.61 16.81
C TRP A 298 -1.28 16.97 18.21
N GLY A 299 -2.39 16.35 18.60
CA GLY A 299 -2.48 15.49 19.79
C GLY A 299 -2.56 16.20 21.15
N ASN A 300 -2.73 17.52 21.17
CA ASN A 300 -2.99 18.31 22.37
C ASN A 300 -4.40 18.94 22.31
N ASN A 301 -5.44 18.14 22.59
CA ASN A 301 -6.84 18.58 22.69
C ASN A 301 -7.46 19.19 21.40
N ASN A 302 -8.77 19.43 21.45
CA ASN A 302 -9.57 19.89 20.30
C ASN A 302 -8.95 21.10 19.58
N VAL A 303 -8.94 21.06 18.24
CA VAL A 303 -8.60 22.24 17.42
C VAL A 303 -9.65 23.32 17.68
N SER A 304 -9.27 24.34 18.45
CA SER A 304 -10.19 25.38 18.90
C SER A 304 -9.55 26.77 18.88
N PHE A 305 -10.35 27.78 18.57
CA PHE A 305 -9.90 29.17 18.54
C PHE A 305 -11.05 30.13 18.86
N VAL A 306 -10.69 31.35 19.24
CA VAL A 306 -11.62 32.46 19.42
C VAL A 306 -11.44 33.42 18.25
N ALA A 307 -12.52 33.71 17.52
CA ALA A 307 -12.46 34.60 16.37
C ALA A 307 -12.25 36.05 16.80
N GLU A 308 -11.31 36.75 16.16
CA GLU A 308 -11.06 38.18 16.39
C GLU A 308 -12.12 39.08 15.72
N GLY A 309 -13.00 38.48 14.91
CA GLY A 309 -13.99 39.13 14.06
C GLY A 309 -13.51 39.26 12.61
N GLY A 310 -14.44 39.20 11.66
CA GLY A 310 -14.13 39.30 10.22
C GLY A 310 -13.86 37.94 9.57
N ASN A 311 -13.11 37.96 8.47
CA ASN A 311 -12.78 36.78 7.68
C ASN A 311 -11.64 35.98 8.33
N LEU A 312 -11.84 34.67 8.41
CA LEU A 312 -10.87 33.70 8.87
C LEU A 312 -10.79 32.57 7.86
N THR A 313 -9.57 32.17 7.51
CA THR A 313 -9.34 31.04 6.62
C THR A 313 -8.76 29.87 7.40
N LEU A 314 -9.48 28.75 7.43
CA LEU A 314 -8.94 27.47 7.85
C LEU A 314 -8.17 26.86 6.69
N CYS A 315 -6.93 26.45 6.91
CA CYS A 315 -6.12 25.77 5.90
C CYS A 315 -5.77 24.36 6.39
N PHE A 316 -6.05 23.38 5.56
CA PHE A 316 -5.68 21.98 5.75
C PHE A 316 -4.56 21.66 4.77
N ALA A 317 -3.34 21.53 5.27
CA ALA A 317 -2.14 21.35 4.46
C ALA A 317 -1.56 19.95 4.67
N TYR A 318 -1.24 19.23 3.61
CA TYR A 318 -0.42 18.02 3.66
C TYR A 318 0.97 18.37 3.16
N ALA A 319 2.05 17.85 3.74
CA ALA A 319 3.36 18.26 3.23
C ALA A 319 3.56 17.75 1.78
N ASN A 320 3.17 16.50 1.48
CA ASN A 320 3.29 15.98 0.11
C ASN A 320 2.21 16.57 -0.79
N ALA A 321 2.62 17.09 -1.96
CA ALA A 321 1.70 17.42 -3.04
C ALA A 321 1.29 16.17 -3.81
N PHE A 322 -0.02 15.95 -3.93
CA PHE A 322 -0.61 14.82 -4.65
C PHE A 322 -1.87 15.27 -5.38
N ARG A 323 -2.51 14.37 -6.13
CA ARG A 323 -3.73 14.67 -6.87
C ARG A 323 -4.96 14.45 -5.98
N ILE A 324 -5.23 15.39 -5.07
CA ILE A 324 -6.35 15.32 -4.10
C ILE A 324 -7.67 14.93 -4.79
N GLN A 325 -7.94 15.50 -5.96
CA GLN A 325 -9.18 15.27 -6.71
C GLN A 325 -9.27 13.88 -7.34
N LYS A 326 -8.16 13.14 -7.44
CA LYS A 326 -8.14 11.75 -7.90
C LYS A 326 -8.45 10.79 -6.76
N ASP A 327 -7.86 11.07 -5.59
CA ASP A 327 -7.89 10.17 -4.44
C ASP A 327 -9.15 10.39 -3.58
N PHE A 328 -9.65 11.62 -3.56
CA PHE A 328 -10.79 12.02 -2.75
C PHE A 328 -11.93 12.58 -3.60
N LYS A 329 -13.15 12.17 -3.26
CA LYS A 329 -14.38 12.71 -3.87
C LYS A 329 -14.89 13.95 -3.14
N GLU A 330 -14.77 13.96 -1.83
CA GLU A 330 -15.25 15.04 -0.97
C GLU A 330 -14.43 15.13 0.32
N MET A 331 -14.40 16.32 0.90
CA MET A 331 -13.95 16.56 2.26
C MET A 331 -15.15 16.87 3.15
N LYS A 332 -15.15 16.30 4.36
CA LYS A 332 -16.16 16.57 5.40
C LYS A 332 -15.51 17.29 6.55
N VAL A 333 -16.11 18.40 6.97
CA VAL A 333 -15.63 19.18 8.10
C VAL A 333 -16.81 19.45 9.03
N VAL A 334 -16.63 19.17 10.32
CA VAL A 334 -17.64 19.40 11.35
C VAL A 334 -17.04 20.30 12.42
N PHE A 335 -17.74 21.36 12.79
CA PHE A 335 -17.29 22.25 13.84
C PHE A 335 -18.47 22.81 14.65
N ASP A 336 -18.25 23.02 15.94
CA ASP A 336 -19.16 23.76 16.79
C ASP A 336 -18.81 25.26 16.73
N VAL A 337 -19.83 26.11 16.70
CA VAL A 337 -19.71 27.57 16.72
C VAL A 337 -20.62 28.14 17.80
N ASP A 338 -20.06 28.96 18.67
CA ASP A 338 -20.81 29.83 19.58
C ASP A 338 -20.76 31.28 19.07
N GLY A 339 -21.69 31.64 18.17
CA GLY A 339 -21.74 32.95 17.53
C GLY A 339 -22.29 32.91 16.09
N ASP A 340 -22.27 34.06 15.41
CA ASP A 340 -22.69 34.15 14.01
C ASP A 340 -21.63 33.54 13.09
N TYR A 341 -22.11 32.80 12.08
CA TYR A 341 -21.30 32.06 11.12
C TYR A 341 -21.77 32.30 9.68
N GLU A 342 -20.84 32.67 8.81
CA GLU A 342 -21.07 32.75 7.38
C GLU A 342 -19.95 32.03 6.61
N PHE A 343 -20.32 31.09 5.76
CA PHE A 343 -19.41 30.48 4.80
C PHE A 343 -19.19 31.44 3.62
N LEU A 344 -17.93 31.64 3.20
CA LEU A 344 -17.60 32.49 2.06
C LEU A 344 -17.15 31.67 0.86
N ILE A 345 -16.05 30.94 0.99
CA ILE A 345 -15.45 30.23 -0.15
C ILE A 345 -14.53 29.09 0.29
N THR A 346 -14.34 28.13 -0.61
CA THR A 346 -13.37 27.04 -0.47
C THR A 346 -12.47 26.98 -1.69
N HIS A 347 -11.17 26.78 -1.49
CA HIS A 347 -10.19 26.62 -2.56
C HIS A 347 -9.36 25.34 -2.39
N VAL A 348 -8.83 24.84 -3.51
CA VAL A 348 -7.68 23.92 -3.53
C VAL A 348 -6.48 24.72 -4.00
N LEU A 349 -5.39 24.65 -3.24
CA LEU A 349 -4.15 25.36 -3.47
C LEU A 349 -2.97 24.36 -3.50
N HIS A 350 -1.86 24.82 -4.06
CA HIS A 350 -0.59 24.11 -4.06
C HIS A 350 0.46 25.01 -3.40
N ASP A 351 1.00 24.54 -2.27
CA ASP A 351 2.08 25.18 -1.52
C ASP A 351 3.37 24.38 -1.66
N THR A 352 4.44 25.06 -2.07
CA THR A 352 5.77 24.47 -2.18
C THR A 352 6.58 24.52 -0.88
N SER A 353 6.07 25.22 0.15
CA SER A 353 6.67 25.29 1.48
C SER A 353 6.13 24.15 2.37
N LEU A 354 6.96 23.14 2.58
CA LEU A 354 6.54 21.85 3.17
C LEU A 354 6.38 21.88 4.71
N THR A 355 7.03 22.84 5.37
CA THR A 355 7.15 22.88 6.84
C THR A 355 6.50 24.10 7.48
N THR A 356 6.25 25.14 6.70
CA THR A 356 5.62 26.39 7.16
C THR A 356 4.66 26.88 6.11
N LEU A 357 3.47 27.33 6.51
CA LEU A 357 2.53 27.92 5.56
C LEU A 357 3.06 29.29 5.12
N ASN A 358 3.53 29.40 3.88
CA ASN A 358 4.05 30.64 3.32
C ASN A 358 3.16 31.09 2.17
N LEU A 359 2.38 32.14 2.38
CA LEU A 359 1.44 32.63 1.37
C LEU A 359 2.09 33.01 0.04
N SER A 360 3.38 33.35 0.02
CA SER A 360 4.11 33.65 -1.22
C SER A 360 4.44 32.43 -2.08
N THR A 361 4.45 31.23 -1.48
CA THR A 361 4.73 29.96 -2.16
C THR A 361 3.46 29.22 -2.58
N ILE A 362 2.30 29.82 -2.33
CA ILE A 362 1.00 29.23 -2.60
C ILE A 362 0.49 29.67 -3.97
N SER A 363 0.04 28.69 -4.75
CA SER A 363 -0.62 28.87 -6.04
C SER A 363 -2.03 28.31 -6.01
N LEU A 364 -2.96 28.99 -6.67
CA LEU A 364 -4.35 28.57 -6.77
C LEU A 364 -4.50 27.48 -7.84
N ILE A 365 -5.00 26.31 -7.45
CA ILE A 365 -5.29 25.19 -8.36
C ILE A 365 -6.76 25.22 -8.77
N GLN A 366 -7.65 25.37 -7.80
CA GLN A 366 -9.08 25.45 -8.04
C GLN A 366 -9.74 26.41 -7.08
N ALA A 367 -10.54 27.32 -7.62
CA ALA A 367 -11.35 28.24 -6.83
C ALA A 367 -12.80 27.78 -6.69
N ASN A 368 -13.42 28.24 -5.61
CA ASN A 368 -14.85 28.16 -5.37
C ASN A 368 -15.39 26.73 -5.52
N LEU A 369 -14.84 25.82 -4.72
CA LEU A 369 -15.30 24.43 -4.72
C LEU A 369 -16.79 24.36 -4.36
N PRO A 370 -17.56 23.43 -4.96
CA PRO A 370 -18.93 23.19 -4.57
C PRO A 370 -18.99 22.74 -3.10
N THR A 371 -19.55 23.61 -2.26
CA THR A 371 -19.64 23.40 -0.83
C THR A 371 -21.09 23.45 -0.38
N GLN A 372 -21.52 22.43 0.35
CA GLN A 372 -22.81 22.40 1.04
C GLN A 372 -22.54 22.40 2.54
N TYR A 373 -23.32 23.18 3.30
CA TYR A 373 -23.26 23.12 4.75
C TYR A 373 -24.66 23.18 5.37
N LEU A 374 -24.79 22.54 6.53
CA LEU A 374 -26.02 22.46 7.30
C LEU A 374 -25.75 22.91 8.72
N ARG A 375 -26.71 23.63 9.31
CA ARG A 375 -26.71 23.95 10.73
C ARG A 375 -27.53 22.90 11.47
N VAL A 376 -26.91 22.17 12.38
CA VAL A 376 -27.56 21.16 13.23
C VAL A 376 -27.51 21.61 14.70
N ASN A 377 -28.28 20.95 15.57
CA ASN A 377 -28.35 21.27 17.01
C ASN A 377 -28.72 22.73 17.31
N GLY A 378 -29.75 23.25 16.62
CA GLY A 378 -30.24 24.62 16.87
C GLY A 378 -29.28 25.72 16.41
N GLY A 379 -28.36 25.42 15.49
CA GLY A 379 -27.41 26.41 14.96
C GLY A 379 -25.98 26.29 15.48
N LYS A 380 -25.77 25.47 16.52
CA LYS A 380 -24.49 25.38 17.23
C LYS A 380 -23.44 24.52 16.53
N THR A 381 -23.85 23.60 15.66
CA THR A 381 -22.94 22.73 14.94
C THR A 381 -23.11 22.95 13.45
N ILE A 382 -22.00 23.15 12.74
CA ILE A 382 -21.95 23.26 11.29
C ILE A 382 -21.35 21.98 10.73
N GLU A 383 -22.09 21.31 9.86
CA GLU A 383 -21.60 20.18 9.06
C GLU A 383 -21.40 20.65 7.62
N MET A 384 -20.17 20.57 7.13
CA MET A 384 -19.77 21.01 5.80
C MET A 384 -19.29 19.84 4.95
N LYS A 385 -19.74 19.78 3.70
CA LYS A 385 -19.28 18.88 2.65
C LYS A 385 -18.75 19.69 1.48
N ILE A 386 -17.52 19.40 1.08
CA ILE A 386 -16.81 20.07 -0.01
C ILE A 386 -16.56 19.02 -1.08
N ALA A 387 -17.10 19.20 -2.28
CA ALA A 387 -16.88 18.27 -3.39
C ALA A 387 -15.66 18.66 -4.21
N PHE A 388 -14.82 17.68 -4.57
CA PHE A 388 -13.69 17.90 -5.46
C PHE A 388 -14.08 17.68 -6.93
N ASN A 389 -13.52 18.49 -7.83
CA ASN A 389 -13.72 18.29 -9.26
C ASN A 389 -12.77 17.20 -9.75
N LEU A 390 -13.30 15.98 -9.90
CA LEU A 390 -12.54 14.79 -10.34
C LEU A 390 -11.87 14.93 -11.72
N LYS A 391 -12.21 15.97 -12.50
CA LYS A 391 -11.57 16.24 -13.80
C LYS A 391 -10.26 17.01 -13.69
N THR A 392 -10.01 17.68 -12.57
CA THR A 392 -8.79 18.48 -12.35
C THR A 392 -7.73 17.60 -11.70
N LEU A 393 -6.71 17.18 -12.45
CA LEU A 393 -5.66 16.25 -11.97
C LEU A 393 -4.32 16.94 -11.67
N GLN A 394 -4.37 18.17 -11.19
CA GLN A 394 -3.17 18.94 -10.82
C GLN A 394 -2.71 18.60 -9.40
N PHE A 395 -1.39 18.67 -9.18
CA PHE A 395 -0.83 18.50 -7.84
C PHE A 395 -1.31 19.62 -6.93
N SER A 396 -1.74 19.22 -5.73
CA SER A 396 -2.22 20.10 -4.68
C SER A 396 -1.96 19.46 -3.33
N ASN A 397 -1.93 20.29 -2.31
CA ASN A 397 -1.69 19.84 -0.94
C ASN A 397 -2.37 20.71 0.10
N VAL A 398 -3.04 21.80 -0.30
CA VAL A 398 -3.70 22.70 0.63
C VAL A 398 -5.17 22.84 0.24
N ILE A 399 -6.05 22.66 1.21
CA ILE A 399 -7.48 22.95 1.09
C ILE A 399 -7.78 24.09 2.04
N THR A 400 -8.40 25.17 1.55
CA THR A 400 -8.75 26.32 2.38
C THR A 400 -10.24 26.51 2.47
N ILE A 401 -10.74 26.90 3.64
CA ILE A 401 -12.12 27.27 3.89
C ILE A 401 -12.13 28.65 4.51
N THR A 402 -12.55 29.65 3.74
CA THR A 402 -12.71 31.03 4.22
C THR A 402 -14.12 31.23 4.72
N GLN A 403 -14.21 31.76 5.93
CA GLN A 403 -15.43 31.87 6.71
C GLN A 403 -15.42 33.23 7.41
N LYS A 404 -16.58 33.69 7.85
CA LYS A 404 -16.72 34.94 8.61
C LYS A 404 -17.41 34.66 9.93
N PHE A 405 -16.84 35.24 10.98
CA PHE A 405 -17.30 35.06 12.36
C PHE A 405 -17.53 36.40 13.05
N SER A 406 -18.48 36.44 13.98
CA SER A 406 -18.58 37.52 14.95
C SER A 406 -17.38 37.52 15.90
N LYS A 407 -16.91 38.70 16.32
CA LYS A 407 -15.83 38.84 17.30
C LYS A 407 -16.20 38.11 18.60
N GLY A 408 -15.28 37.29 19.11
CA GLY A 408 -15.47 36.49 20.32
C GLY A 408 -16.12 35.12 20.08
N ALA A 409 -16.48 34.76 18.83
CA ALA A 409 -17.04 33.45 18.55
C ALA A 409 -16.03 32.34 18.85
N HIS A 410 -16.45 31.35 19.63
CA HIS A 410 -15.62 30.19 19.95
C HIS A 410 -15.91 29.06 18.96
N VAL A 411 -14.87 28.55 18.31
CA VAL A 411 -14.99 27.48 17.31
C VAL A 411 -14.21 26.27 17.75
N VAL A 412 -14.80 25.09 17.62
CA VAL A 412 -14.16 23.80 17.94
C VAL A 412 -14.39 22.83 16.80
N LEU A 413 -13.32 22.36 16.14
CA LEU A 413 -13.46 21.27 15.19
C LEU A 413 -13.79 19.98 15.95
N LYS A 414 -14.81 19.29 15.47
CA LYS A 414 -15.20 17.98 15.99
C LYS A 414 -14.63 16.88 15.11
N ASN A 415 -14.33 15.76 15.73
CA ASN A 415 -14.19 14.51 15.00
C ASN A 415 -15.45 14.29 14.18
N SER A 416 -15.28 14.03 12.88
CA SER A 416 -16.35 13.40 12.14
C SER A 416 -16.42 11.95 12.61
N ASP A 417 -17.40 11.60 13.44
CA ASP A 417 -17.72 10.21 13.69
C ASP A 417 -18.04 9.54 12.36
N LYS A 418 -17.17 8.62 11.89
CA LYS A 418 -17.50 7.53 10.97
C LYS A 418 -16.31 6.61 10.69
N CYS A 419 -16.64 5.31 10.74
CA CYS A 419 -15.91 4.14 10.24
C CYS A 419 -14.39 4.18 10.47
N ASN A 420 -13.92 3.49 11.51
CA ASN A 420 -12.50 3.23 11.69
C ASN A 420 -11.99 2.24 10.61
N SER A 421 -10.66 2.11 10.49
CA SER A 421 -9.98 1.28 9.49
C SER A 421 -10.39 -0.21 9.48
N THR A 422 -10.97 -0.71 10.57
CA THR A 422 -11.59 -2.05 10.64
C THR A 422 -12.85 -2.21 9.79
N SER A 423 -13.42 -1.13 9.26
CA SER A 423 -14.57 -1.17 8.34
C SER A 423 -14.18 -1.54 6.90
N LEU A 424 -12.89 -1.70 6.60
CA LEU A 424 -12.37 -2.28 5.35
C LEU A 424 -12.09 -3.77 5.47
N ASP A 425 -11.96 -4.28 6.70
CA ASP A 425 -11.85 -5.69 6.99
C ASP A 425 -13.26 -6.28 7.02
N CYS A 426 -13.44 -7.46 6.45
CA CYS A 426 -14.71 -8.16 6.53
C CYS A 426 -14.98 -8.73 7.91
N LEU A 427 -14.09 -8.56 8.89
CA LEU A 427 -14.29 -8.95 10.30
C LEU A 427 -14.81 -10.38 10.43
N PHE A 428 -14.22 -11.28 9.63
CA PHE A 428 -14.56 -12.71 9.54
C PHE A 428 -15.97 -13.02 9.02
N THR A 429 -16.63 -12.09 8.34
CA THR A 429 -17.90 -12.30 7.64
C THR A 429 -17.69 -12.95 6.27
N GLU A 430 -18.62 -13.82 5.86
CA GLU A 430 -18.69 -14.54 4.59
C GLU A 430 -19.50 -13.80 3.51
N CYS A 431 -20.36 -12.88 3.92
CA CYS A 431 -21.31 -12.20 3.03
C CYS A 431 -21.57 -10.76 3.44
N SER A 432 -21.95 -9.95 2.47
CA SER A 432 -22.23 -8.52 2.65
C SER A 432 -23.53 -8.33 3.44
N ILE A 433 -23.43 -7.74 4.62
CA ILE A 433 -24.58 -7.44 5.48
C ILE A 433 -25.33 -6.25 4.89
N THR A 434 -26.61 -6.43 4.60
CA THR A 434 -27.51 -5.37 4.12
C THR A 434 -28.73 -5.24 5.02
N ASN A 435 -29.58 -4.26 4.75
CA ASN A 435 -30.86 -4.13 5.47
C ASN A 435 -31.82 -5.31 5.27
N GLU A 436 -31.53 -6.18 4.29
CA GLU A 436 -32.32 -7.38 3.97
C GLU A 436 -31.71 -8.66 4.57
N SER A 437 -30.56 -8.55 5.25
CA SER A 437 -29.92 -9.70 5.90
C SER A 437 -30.77 -10.27 7.04
N TYR A 438 -30.79 -11.59 7.17
CA TYR A 438 -31.59 -12.30 8.15
C TYR A 438 -31.03 -12.09 9.57
N TYR A 439 -31.84 -11.57 10.49
CA TYR A 439 -31.36 -11.19 11.82
C TYR A 439 -30.99 -12.41 12.67
N THR A 440 -29.72 -12.53 13.05
CA THR A 440 -29.18 -13.56 13.95
C THR A 440 -28.42 -13.00 15.15
N GLY A 441 -28.16 -11.68 15.16
CA GLY A 441 -27.40 -11.01 16.22
C GLY A 441 -26.93 -9.62 15.81
N PRO A 442 -26.20 -8.92 16.69
CA PRO A 442 -25.65 -7.59 16.38
C PRO A 442 -24.61 -7.69 15.26
N SER A 443 -24.66 -6.71 14.34
CA SER A 443 -23.68 -6.59 13.27
C SER A 443 -22.28 -6.33 13.83
N PRO A 444 -21.22 -6.94 13.27
CA PRO A 444 -19.84 -6.61 13.62
C PRO A 444 -19.43 -5.21 13.11
N PHE A 445 -20.21 -4.61 12.21
CA PHE A 445 -19.94 -3.30 11.63
C PHE A 445 -20.73 -2.19 12.31
N LEU A 446 -20.14 -1.00 12.34
CA LEU A 446 -20.87 0.23 12.65
C LEU A 446 -21.93 0.48 11.56
N LYS A 447 -23.12 0.90 11.98
CA LYS A 447 -24.25 1.14 11.07
C LYS A 447 -23.88 2.15 9.97
N GLY A 448 -23.91 1.71 8.71
CA GLY A 448 -23.52 2.51 7.54
C GLY A 448 -22.03 2.44 7.19
N CYS A 449 -21.28 1.55 7.83
CA CYS A 449 -19.86 1.26 7.60
C CYS A 449 -19.64 -0.21 7.16
N GLU A 450 -20.66 -0.88 6.62
CA GLU A 450 -20.60 -2.27 6.19
C GLU A 450 -19.83 -2.41 4.85
N PRO A 451 -18.66 -3.07 4.80
CA PRO A 451 -17.97 -3.36 3.55
C PRO A 451 -18.68 -4.45 2.74
N PHE A 452 -18.40 -4.51 1.44
CA PHE A 452 -18.85 -5.60 0.59
C PHE A 452 -17.96 -6.83 0.82
N CYS A 453 -18.51 -7.87 1.46
CA CYS A 453 -17.78 -9.05 1.93
C CYS A 453 -18.15 -10.36 1.22
N GLY A 454 -18.90 -10.27 0.12
CA GLY A 454 -19.29 -11.42 -0.69
C GLY A 454 -20.81 -11.62 -0.73
N VAL A 455 -21.22 -12.73 -1.35
CA VAL A 455 -22.63 -13.13 -1.52
C VAL A 455 -22.77 -14.62 -1.23
N CYS A 456 -23.91 -15.02 -0.66
CA CYS A 456 -24.18 -16.42 -0.39
C CYS A 456 -24.57 -17.18 -1.66
N ARG A 457 -24.22 -18.47 -1.71
CA ARG A 457 -24.67 -19.39 -2.77
C ARG A 457 -26.18 -19.66 -2.68
N ASP A 458 -26.77 -20.12 -3.77
CA ASP A 458 -28.20 -20.45 -3.86
C ASP A 458 -28.68 -21.37 -2.71
N GLY A 459 -29.82 -21.01 -2.11
CA GLY A 459 -30.41 -21.69 -0.95
C GLY A 459 -29.85 -21.24 0.41
N PHE A 460 -28.98 -20.23 0.44
CA PHE A 460 -28.44 -19.60 1.64
C PHE A 460 -28.66 -18.07 1.59
N VAL A 461 -28.93 -17.47 2.75
CA VAL A 461 -29.11 -16.03 2.92
C VAL A 461 -28.07 -15.47 3.88
N CYS A 462 -27.69 -14.22 3.66
CA CYS A 462 -26.72 -13.55 4.53
C CYS A 462 -27.36 -13.18 5.86
N SER A 463 -26.73 -13.53 6.97
CA SER A 463 -27.18 -13.16 8.31
C SER A 463 -26.72 -11.76 8.74
N SER A 464 -27.35 -11.19 9.77
CA SER A 464 -26.97 -9.87 10.33
C SER A 464 -25.62 -9.88 11.06
N GLN A 465 -24.99 -11.05 11.22
CA GLN A 465 -23.61 -11.20 11.70
C GLN A 465 -22.63 -11.51 10.57
N GLY A 466 -23.11 -11.60 9.32
CA GLY A 466 -22.29 -11.75 8.12
C GLY A 466 -21.93 -13.19 7.73
N PHE A 467 -22.62 -14.21 8.24
CA PHE A 467 -22.44 -15.61 7.81
C PHE A 467 -23.55 -16.05 6.86
N CYS A 468 -23.22 -16.96 5.93
CA CYS A 468 -24.20 -17.58 5.04
C CYS A 468 -24.95 -18.70 5.75
N ILE A 469 -26.20 -18.44 6.11
CA ILE A 469 -27.07 -19.42 6.77
C ILE A 469 -28.05 -20.02 5.77
N LYS A 470 -28.45 -21.27 5.99
CA LYS A 470 -29.47 -21.91 5.14
C LYS A 470 -30.74 -21.08 5.18
N GLU A 471 -31.30 -20.78 4.02
CA GLU A 471 -32.52 -19.99 3.91
C GLU A 471 -33.62 -20.62 4.80
N PRO A 472 -34.11 -19.90 5.82
CA PRO A 472 -35.13 -20.42 6.71
C PRO A 472 -36.37 -20.74 5.90
N SER A 473 -36.78 -22.02 5.89
CA SER A 473 -38.01 -22.38 5.20
C SER A 473 -39.19 -21.83 5.99
N ASN A 474 -39.83 -20.78 5.50
CA ASN A 474 -41.17 -20.37 5.92
C ASN A 474 -42.23 -21.32 5.38
N ASN A 475 -42.00 -22.63 5.54
CA ASN A 475 -42.96 -23.65 5.19
C ASN A 475 -43.99 -23.71 6.32
N ASN A 476 -44.98 -22.80 6.30
CA ASN A 476 -46.20 -22.89 7.10
C ASN A 476 -47.13 -24.03 6.62
N ARG A 477 -46.56 -25.10 6.05
CA ARG A 477 -47.28 -26.34 5.75
C ARG A 477 -47.35 -27.14 7.04
N ASP A 478 -48.31 -26.79 7.89
CA ASP A 478 -48.73 -27.64 8.99
C ASP A 478 -49.28 -28.95 8.38
N GLY A 479 -48.48 -30.02 8.46
CA GLY A 479 -48.84 -31.35 7.98
C GLY A 479 -50.10 -31.90 8.65
N GLY A 480 -50.54 -31.32 9.78
CA GLY A 480 -51.78 -31.67 10.44
C GLY A 480 -53.04 -31.31 9.62
N SER A 481 -53.01 -30.23 8.83
CA SER A 481 -54.19 -29.78 8.08
C SER A 481 -54.50 -30.70 6.88
N ILE A 482 -53.47 -31.23 6.22
CA ILE A 482 -53.63 -32.11 5.04
C ILE A 482 -54.12 -33.51 5.45
N VAL A 483 -53.64 -34.04 6.59
CA VAL A 483 -54.10 -35.34 7.11
C VAL A 483 -55.57 -35.26 7.54
N THR A 484 -55.99 -34.16 8.17
CA THR A 484 -57.39 -33.98 8.61
C THR A 484 -58.36 -33.95 7.42
N ILE A 485 -57.98 -33.29 6.32
CA ILE A 485 -58.79 -33.24 5.09
C ILE A 485 -58.88 -34.61 4.42
N ILE A 486 -57.78 -35.37 4.36
CA ILE A 486 -57.76 -36.72 3.77
C ILE A 486 -58.64 -37.69 4.58
N VAL A 487 -58.57 -37.63 5.92
CA VAL A 487 -59.44 -38.44 6.79
C VAL A 487 -60.91 -38.07 6.60
N PHE A 488 -61.24 -36.78 6.50
CA PHE A 488 -62.63 -36.35 6.26
C PHE A 488 -63.17 -36.83 4.91
N ILE A 489 -62.35 -36.79 3.85
CA ILE A 489 -62.70 -37.31 2.53
C ILE A 489 -62.89 -38.84 2.58
N PHE A 490 -62.04 -39.57 3.30
CA PHE A 490 -62.18 -41.01 3.45
C PHE A 490 -63.46 -41.39 4.22
N VAL A 491 -63.80 -40.66 5.28
CA VAL A 491 -65.06 -40.88 6.02
C VAL A 491 -66.27 -40.58 5.14
N LEU A 492 -66.23 -39.50 4.34
CA LEU A 492 -67.31 -39.18 3.39
C LEU A 492 -67.51 -40.26 2.32
N ILE A 493 -66.43 -40.87 1.82
CA ILE A 493 -66.48 -41.96 0.83
C ILE A 493 -67.00 -43.27 1.42
N VAL A 494 -66.85 -43.50 2.73
CA VAL A 494 -67.34 -44.71 3.40
C VAL A 494 -68.80 -44.57 3.87
N VAL A 495 -69.30 -43.34 4.02
CA VAL A 495 -70.67 -43.04 4.47
C VAL A 495 -71.63 -42.77 3.29
N LEU A 496 -71.12 -42.39 2.12
CA LEU A 496 -71.84 -42.43 0.83
C LEU A 496 -71.81 -43.84 0.24
#